data_AF-R1EVC0-F1
#
_entry.id   AF-R1EVC0-F1
#
_cell.length_a   1.000
_cell.length_b   1.000
_cell.length_c   1.000
_cell.angle_alpha   90.00
_cell.angle_beta   90.00
_cell.angle_gamma   90.00
#
_symmetry.space_group_name_H-M   'P 1'
#
loop_
_entity.id
_entity.type
_entity.pdbx_description
1 polymer ?
#
loop_
_entity_poly.entity_id
_entity_poly.type
_entity_poly.pdbx_seq_one_letter_code
_entity_poly.pdbx_strand_id
1 'polypeptide(L)'
;MPKEEEDDDVSSVDIDGSEDEETKEEDEEAMNDLSNADIVTKYRCAGDIANSVLTAIIEAIKPGVKAVELCKRGDDLVEEATSKVYNVKKGGKKVEKGSAFPTCISVNHCCGHYSPLTSEDDVTLVEGDVVKIDLGVHVDGYIGVVAHTHVCTADAAAPPVTGKKADAMMAAWTASELAHRMFKEGCKNTE
;
A
#
# COMPACT_ATOMS: atom_id res chain seq x y z
N MET A 1 -42.74 57.06 22.76
CA MET A 1 -41.74 58.15 22.88
C MET A 1 -41.45 58.31 24.37
N PRO A 2 -40.20 58.39 24.89
CA PRO A 2 -38.81 58.26 24.34
C PRO A 2 -38.13 56.91 24.76
N LYS A 3 -37.11 56.32 24.09
CA LYS A 3 -35.60 56.45 24.14
C LYS A 3 -35.00 56.42 25.56
N GLU A 4 -34.02 55.57 25.91
CA GLU A 4 -32.58 55.44 25.50
C GLU A 4 -32.10 53.96 25.70
N GLU A 5 -31.35 53.26 24.81
CA GLU A 5 -29.86 53.24 24.58
C GLU A 5 -29.06 53.13 25.90
N GLU A 6 -28.34 52.06 26.27
CA GLU A 6 -27.07 51.43 25.81
C GLU A 6 -26.88 50.17 26.74
N ASP A 7 -26.18 49.07 26.49
CA ASP A 7 -24.78 48.88 26.08
C ASP A 7 -24.56 47.44 25.55
N ASP A 8 -23.70 47.35 24.54
CA ASP A 8 -23.09 46.13 24.01
C ASP A 8 -22.13 45.48 25.03
N ASP A 9 -22.33 44.22 25.38
CA ASP A 9 -21.29 43.39 26.00
C ASP A 9 -20.80 42.36 24.97
N VAL A 10 -19.91 42.83 24.09
CA VAL A 10 -19.08 41.99 23.24
C VAL A 10 -17.95 41.46 24.13
N SER A 11 -18.23 40.40 24.87
CA SER A 11 -17.15 39.66 25.52
C SER A 11 -16.22 39.11 24.42
N SER A 12 -14.97 39.55 24.53
CA SER A 12 -13.83 39.26 23.69
C SER A 12 -13.73 37.78 23.35
N VAL A 13 -13.78 37.46 22.06
CA VAL A 13 -13.30 36.18 21.55
C VAL A 13 -11.79 36.31 21.50
N ASP A 14 -11.11 35.77 22.51
CA ASP A 14 -9.66 35.60 22.48
C ASP A 14 -9.34 34.61 21.34
N ILE A 15 -8.95 35.16 20.19
CA ILE A 15 -8.41 34.45 19.06
C ILE A 15 -6.88 34.40 19.27
N ASP A 16 -6.42 33.44 20.05
CA ASP A 16 -4.99 33.22 20.23
C ASP A 16 -4.71 31.73 20.37
N GLY A 17 -4.59 31.08 19.21
CA GLY A 17 -4.28 29.66 19.12
C GLY A 17 -3.96 29.14 17.72
N SER A 18 -4.07 29.94 16.65
CA SER A 18 -3.72 29.50 15.29
C SER A 18 -2.24 29.68 14.94
N GLU A 19 -1.53 30.62 15.57
CA GLU A 19 -0.15 30.92 15.13
C GLU A 19 0.88 29.88 15.62
N ASP A 20 0.62 29.21 16.75
CA ASP A 20 1.54 28.22 17.36
C ASP A 20 1.41 26.79 16.80
N GLU A 21 0.30 26.46 16.13
CA GLU A 21 0.13 25.18 15.41
C GLU A 21 0.61 25.30 13.96
N GLU A 22 0.29 26.39 13.26
CA GLU A 22 0.74 26.63 11.88
C GLU A 22 2.28 26.74 11.79
N THR A 23 2.92 27.44 12.73
CA THR A 23 4.39 27.57 12.76
C THR A 23 5.13 26.27 13.10
N LYS A 24 4.48 25.32 13.80
CA LYS A 24 5.06 23.98 14.06
C LYS A 24 4.87 23.02 12.89
N GLU A 25 3.77 23.15 12.14
CA GLU A 25 3.56 22.36 10.92
C GLU A 25 4.54 22.78 9.81
N GLU A 26 4.82 24.08 9.66
CA GLU A 26 5.81 24.59 8.70
C GLU A 26 7.26 24.12 9.01
N ASP A 27 7.63 23.97 10.29
CA ASP A 27 8.94 23.44 10.70
C ASP A 27 9.02 21.90 10.63
N GLU A 28 7.89 21.16 10.74
CA GLU A 28 7.83 19.70 10.55
C GLU A 28 7.86 19.30 9.06
N GLU A 29 7.41 20.15 8.15
CA GLU A 29 7.57 19.97 6.69
C GLU A 29 9.01 20.14 6.19
N ALA A 30 9.90 20.74 6.99
CA ALA A 30 11.22 21.20 6.56
C ALA A 30 12.17 20.10 6.06
N MET A 31 11.87 18.81 6.26
CA MET A 31 12.53 17.68 5.58
C MET A 31 11.60 16.47 5.42
N ASN A 32 10.47 16.62 4.72
CA ASN A 32 9.66 15.49 4.25
C ASN A 32 10.26 14.84 2.99
N ASP A 33 11.50 14.38 3.10
CA ASP A 33 12.22 13.73 2.00
C ASP A 33 13.10 12.56 2.48
N LEU A 34 13.79 11.92 1.54
CA LEU A 34 14.63 10.75 1.82
C LEU A 34 15.98 11.09 2.50
N SER A 35 16.31 12.36 2.72
CA SER A 35 17.47 12.76 3.54
C SER A 35 17.21 12.52 5.04
N ASN A 36 15.93 12.45 5.45
CA ASN A 36 15.52 12.13 6.81
C ASN A 36 15.50 10.61 7.05
N ALA A 37 16.39 10.13 7.92
CA ALA A 37 16.51 8.70 8.24
C ALA A 37 15.23 8.10 8.87
N ASP A 38 14.42 8.89 9.57
CA ASP A 38 13.13 8.43 10.13
C ASP A 38 12.15 8.07 9.01
N ILE A 39 12.10 8.88 7.95
CA ILE A 39 11.26 8.66 6.77
C ILE A 39 11.71 7.40 6.03
N VAL A 40 13.02 7.26 5.80
CA VAL A 40 13.59 6.05 5.18
C VAL A 40 13.25 4.79 6.00
N THR A 41 13.26 4.89 7.32
CA THR A 41 12.92 3.78 8.22
C THR A 41 11.43 3.41 8.11
N LYS A 42 10.53 4.39 7.95
CA LYS A 42 9.09 4.15 7.74
C LYS A 42 8.83 3.48 6.38
N TYR A 43 9.46 3.94 5.30
CA TYR A 43 9.39 3.28 3.99
C TYR A 43 9.89 1.83 4.04
N ARG A 44 11.02 1.58 4.71
CA ARG A 44 11.56 0.22 4.89
C ARG A 44 10.57 -0.65 5.66
N CYS A 45 10.02 -0.15 6.76
CA CYS A 45 9.03 -0.89 7.53
C CYS A 45 7.79 -1.25 6.68
N ALA A 46 7.27 -0.30 5.89
CA ALA A 46 6.13 -0.55 5.00
C ALA A 46 6.48 -1.61 3.94
N GLY A 47 7.66 -1.49 3.29
CA GLY A 47 8.15 -2.45 2.31
C GLY A 47 8.40 -3.85 2.87
N ASP A 48 8.95 -3.96 4.08
CA ASP A 48 9.22 -5.24 4.74
C ASP A 48 7.91 -5.96 5.08
N ILE A 49 6.90 -5.23 5.58
CA ILE A 49 5.56 -5.79 5.82
C ILE A 49 4.94 -6.23 4.49
N ALA A 50 4.95 -5.37 3.46
CA ALA A 50 4.37 -5.70 2.16
C ALA A 50 5.00 -6.97 1.54
N ASN A 51 6.33 -7.10 1.59
CA ASN A 51 7.04 -8.29 1.11
C ASN A 51 6.72 -9.55 1.93
N SER A 52 6.59 -9.43 3.25
CA SER A 52 6.20 -10.54 4.12
C SER A 52 4.79 -11.03 3.79
N VAL A 53 3.83 -10.12 3.61
CA VAL A 53 2.46 -10.48 3.25
C VAL A 53 2.41 -11.08 1.85
N LEU A 54 3.09 -10.47 0.88
CA LEU A 54 3.19 -10.98 -0.48
C LEU A 54 3.67 -12.44 -0.51
N THR A 55 4.74 -12.75 0.24
CA THR A 55 5.28 -14.10 0.34
C THR A 55 4.24 -15.08 0.88
N ALA A 56 3.51 -14.71 1.93
CA ALA A 56 2.45 -15.53 2.50
C ALA A 56 1.27 -15.76 1.54
N ILE A 57 0.96 -14.80 0.67
CA ILE A 57 -0.07 -14.96 -0.37
C ILE A 57 0.42 -15.86 -1.49
N ILE A 58 1.68 -15.74 -1.93
CA ILE A 58 2.28 -16.64 -2.93
C ILE A 58 2.19 -18.10 -2.45
N GLU A 59 2.53 -18.37 -1.19
CA GLU A 59 2.44 -19.72 -0.61
C GLU A 59 1.01 -20.27 -0.51
N ALA A 60 0.02 -19.37 -0.45
CA ALA A 60 -1.39 -19.73 -0.38
C ALA A 60 -2.04 -19.94 -1.76
N ILE A 61 -1.39 -19.56 -2.86
CA ILE A 61 -1.91 -19.78 -4.22
C ILE A 61 -1.87 -21.27 -4.55
N LYS A 62 -3.06 -21.88 -4.63
CA LYS A 62 -3.26 -23.27 -5.02
C LYS A 62 -4.58 -23.44 -5.79
N PRO A 63 -4.70 -24.46 -6.65
CA PRO A 63 -5.97 -24.76 -7.30
C PRO A 63 -7.09 -25.01 -6.28
N GLY A 64 -8.27 -24.47 -6.56
CA GLY A 64 -9.44 -24.57 -5.68
C GLY A 64 -9.58 -23.44 -4.66
N VAL A 65 -8.56 -22.60 -4.47
CA VAL A 65 -8.65 -21.42 -3.59
C VAL A 65 -9.38 -20.29 -4.34
N LYS A 66 -10.27 -19.59 -3.65
CA LYS A 66 -10.98 -18.43 -4.19
C LYS A 66 -10.13 -17.16 -4.14
N ALA A 67 -10.30 -16.28 -5.13
CA ALA A 67 -9.60 -15.00 -5.16
C ALA A 67 -9.97 -14.12 -3.95
N VAL A 68 -11.24 -14.09 -3.52
CA VAL A 68 -11.65 -13.29 -2.34
C VAL A 68 -11.01 -13.78 -1.04
N GLU A 69 -10.77 -15.08 -0.91
CA GLU A 69 -10.14 -15.65 0.29
C GLU A 69 -8.68 -15.19 0.41
N LEU A 70 -7.97 -15.11 -0.72
CA LEU A 70 -6.61 -14.57 -0.78
C LEU A 70 -6.58 -13.06 -0.53
N CYS A 71 -7.53 -12.30 -1.09
CA CYS A 71 -7.65 -10.86 -0.84
C CYS A 71 -7.85 -10.59 0.65
N LYS A 72 -8.87 -11.23 1.26
CA LYS A 72 -9.16 -11.10 2.69
C LYS A 72 -7.97 -11.49 3.54
N ARG A 73 -7.29 -12.61 3.23
CA ARG A 73 -6.11 -13.05 3.95
C ARG A 73 -4.98 -12.02 3.89
N GLY A 74 -4.75 -11.39 2.75
CA GLY A 74 -3.72 -10.36 2.60
C GLY A 74 -4.01 -9.14 3.46
N ASP A 75 -5.25 -8.66 3.43
CA ASP A 75 -5.68 -7.50 4.21
C ASP A 75 -5.62 -7.78 5.73
N ASP A 76 -6.08 -8.96 6.17
CA ASP A 76 -5.98 -9.41 7.57
C ASP A 76 -4.50 -9.42 8.03
N LEU A 77 -3.58 -9.91 7.19
CA LEU A 77 -2.14 -9.97 7.51
C LEU A 77 -1.49 -8.58 7.55
N VAL A 78 -1.89 -7.66 6.67
CA VAL A 78 -1.44 -6.26 6.71
C VAL A 78 -1.90 -5.59 8.00
N GLU A 79 -3.18 -5.74 8.36
CA GLU A 79 -3.72 -5.19 9.61
C GLU A 79 -2.99 -5.78 10.84
N GLU A 80 -2.79 -7.09 10.86
CA GLU A 80 -2.07 -7.77 11.96
C GLU A 80 -0.62 -7.26 12.08
N ALA A 81 0.12 -7.18 10.97
CA ALA A 81 1.52 -6.76 10.98
C ALA A 81 1.68 -5.29 11.36
N THR A 82 0.85 -4.41 10.81
CA THR A 82 0.90 -2.97 11.09
C THR A 82 0.48 -2.65 12.53
N SER A 83 -0.41 -3.45 13.14
CA SER A 83 -0.78 -3.31 14.56
C SER A 83 0.39 -3.49 15.55
N LYS A 84 1.48 -4.13 15.13
CA LYS A 84 2.65 -4.45 15.98
C LYS A 84 3.73 -3.38 15.98
N VAL A 85 3.69 -2.42 15.06
CA VAL A 85 4.75 -1.41 14.85
C VAL A 85 4.25 -0.01 15.18
N TYR A 86 5.13 0.92 15.57
CA TYR A 86 4.79 2.34 15.79
C TYR A 86 3.57 2.58 16.72
N ASN A 87 3.50 1.87 17.84
CA ASN A 87 2.39 1.97 18.82
C ASN A 87 2.61 3.07 19.88
N VAL A 88 3.84 3.56 20.02
CA VAL A 88 4.18 4.65 20.92
C VAL A 88 3.96 5.97 20.19
N LYS A 89 3.28 6.92 20.85
CA LYS A 89 3.09 8.27 20.32
C LYS A 89 4.44 8.98 20.20
N LYS A 90 4.77 9.48 19.02
CA LYS A 90 5.95 10.33 18.77
C LYS A 90 5.46 11.78 18.72
N GLY A 91 6.01 12.67 19.55
CA GLY A 91 5.54 14.06 19.62
C GLY A 91 4.08 14.21 20.07
N GLY A 92 3.51 13.23 20.77
CA GLY A 92 2.10 13.23 21.19
C GLY A 92 1.09 12.83 20.10
N LYS A 93 1.51 12.77 18.82
CA LYS A 93 0.70 12.33 17.69
C LYS A 93 0.69 10.79 17.55
N LYS A 94 -0.47 10.23 17.19
CA LYS A 94 -0.61 8.80 16.87
C LYS A 94 -0.14 8.60 15.43
N VAL A 95 0.73 7.61 15.20
CA VAL A 95 1.16 7.24 13.85
C VAL A 95 0.06 6.43 13.16
N GLU A 96 -0.44 6.93 12.03
CA GLU A 96 -1.35 6.20 11.16
C GLU A 96 -0.61 5.13 10.37
N LYS A 97 -1.24 3.97 10.17
CA LYS A 97 -0.61 2.81 9.54
C LYS A 97 -1.69 1.80 9.14
N GLY A 98 -1.41 1.01 8.13
CA GLY A 98 -2.36 0.01 7.64
C GLY A 98 -2.19 -0.23 6.14
N SER A 99 -3.30 -0.59 5.50
CA SER A 99 -3.36 -0.79 4.05
C SER A 99 -3.27 0.54 3.32
N ALA A 100 -2.34 0.63 2.37
CA ALA A 100 -2.25 1.72 1.39
C ALA A 100 -2.93 1.36 0.08
N PHE A 101 -2.97 0.06 -0.24
CA PHE A 101 -3.62 -0.50 -1.42
C PHE A 101 -4.16 -1.89 -1.04
N PRO A 102 -5.46 -2.17 -1.26
CA PRO A 102 -6.06 -3.43 -0.85
C PRO A 102 -5.44 -4.60 -1.61
N THR A 103 -5.43 -5.77 -0.99
CA THR A 103 -4.92 -6.98 -1.64
C THR A 103 -5.79 -7.33 -2.83
N CYS A 104 -5.20 -7.35 -4.02
CA CYS A 104 -5.86 -7.67 -5.27
C CYS A 104 -5.27 -8.93 -5.89
N ILE A 105 -6.15 -9.80 -6.42
CA ILE A 105 -5.79 -11.10 -7.01
C ILE A 105 -6.36 -11.17 -8.43
N SER A 106 -5.56 -10.76 -9.40
CA SER A 106 -6.00 -10.64 -10.79
C SER A 106 -5.55 -11.83 -11.64
N VAL A 107 -6.51 -12.61 -12.14
CA VAL A 107 -6.24 -13.90 -12.78
C VAL A 107 -6.26 -13.79 -14.32
N ASN A 108 -5.27 -14.41 -14.97
CA ASN A 108 -5.12 -14.50 -16.42
C ASN A 108 -5.22 -13.14 -17.13
N HIS A 109 -6.30 -12.94 -17.89
CA HIS A 109 -6.57 -11.76 -18.71
C HIS A 109 -6.94 -10.50 -17.91
N CYS A 110 -7.37 -10.66 -16.65
CA CYS A 110 -7.65 -9.53 -15.77
C CYS A 110 -6.33 -8.79 -15.49
N CYS A 111 -6.26 -7.49 -15.80
CA CYS A 111 -5.02 -6.73 -15.76
C CYS A 111 -4.58 -6.39 -14.32
N GLY A 112 -5.51 -6.08 -13.43
CA GLY A 112 -5.24 -5.61 -12.08
C GLY A 112 -6.51 -5.29 -11.31
N HIS A 113 -6.36 -4.93 -10.03
CA HIS A 113 -7.41 -4.38 -9.15
C HIS A 113 -8.61 -5.31 -8.90
N TYR A 114 -8.47 -6.62 -9.11
CA TYR A 114 -9.52 -7.56 -8.75
C TYR A 114 -9.48 -7.85 -7.24
N SER A 115 -10.31 -7.13 -6.48
CA SER A 115 -10.57 -7.33 -5.05
C SER A 115 -12.08 -7.42 -4.84
N PRO A 116 -12.70 -8.58 -5.11
CA PRO A 116 -14.14 -8.72 -5.16
C PRO A 116 -14.77 -8.65 -3.77
N LEU A 117 -16.04 -8.25 -3.71
CA LEU A 117 -16.85 -8.46 -2.50
C LEU A 117 -17.13 -9.96 -2.32
N THR A 118 -17.33 -10.40 -1.07
CA THR A 118 -17.66 -11.80 -0.76
C THR A 118 -18.94 -12.28 -1.44
N SER A 119 -19.87 -11.37 -1.72
CA SER A 119 -21.12 -11.65 -2.46
C SER A 119 -20.95 -11.72 -3.97
N GLU A 120 -19.81 -11.29 -4.51
CA GLU A 120 -19.59 -11.09 -5.95
C GLU A 120 -18.41 -11.92 -6.50
N ASP A 121 -17.73 -12.70 -5.66
CA ASP A 121 -16.57 -13.49 -6.09
C ASP A 121 -16.96 -14.76 -6.87
N ASP A 122 -16.61 -14.75 -8.15
CA ASP A 122 -16.78 -15.82 -9.11
C ASP A 122 -15.46 -16.48 -9.53
N VAL A 123 -14.31 -16.05 -9.00
CA VAL A 123 -12.99 -16.54 -9.41
C VAL A 123 -12.44 -17.57 -8.42
N THR A 124 -12.39 -18.82 -8.86
CA THR A 124 -11.66 -19.91 -8.19
C THR A 124 -10.43 -20.26 -9.02
N LEU A 125 -9.26 -20.25 -8.38
CA LEU A 125 -7.99 -20.53 -9.05
C LEU A 125 -7.96 -21.98 -9.57
N VAL A 126 -7.41 -22.18 -10.77
CA VAL A 126 -7.19 -23.51 -11.33
C VAL A 126 -5.72 -23.73 -11.69
N GLU A 127 -5.37 -24.99 -11.91
CA GLU A 127 -4.02 -25.41 -12.31
C GLU A 127 -3.56 -24.65 -13.57
N GLY A 128 -2.39 -24.04 -13.48
CA GLY A 128 -1.75 -23.28 -14.54
C GLY A 128 -2.23 -21.83 -14.69
N ASP A 129 -3.15 -21.32 -13.86
CA ASP A 129 -3.56 -19.91 -13.92
C ASP A 129 -2.40 -18.95 -13.67
N VAL A 130 -2.36 -17.84 -14.43
CA VAL A 130 -1.41 -16.74 -14.17
C VAL A 130 -2.06 -15.78 -13.18
N VAL A 131 -1.55 -15.75 -11.96
CA VAL A 131 -2.11 -14.98 -10.83
C VAL A 131 -1.22 -13.78 -10.56
N LYS A 132 -1.82 -12.59 -10.58
CA LYS A 132 -1.13 -11.33 -10.26
C LYS A 132 -1.62 -10.86 -8.91
N ILE A 133 -0.68 -10.67 -7.98
CA ILE A 133 -0.91 -10.19 -6.63
C ILE A 133 -0.46 -8.74 -6.59
N ASP A 134 -1.26 -7.86 -6.01
CA ASP A 134 -0.91 -6.46 -5.76
C ASP A 134 -1.41 -6.07 -4.37
N LEU A 135 -0.57 -5.44 -3.55
CA LEU A 135 -0.93 -4.93 -2.23
C LEU A 135 0.00 -3.80 -1.81
N GLY A 136 -0.48 -2.96 -0.91
CA GLY A 136 0.28 -1.83 -0.40
C GLY A 136 0.10 -1.61 1.10
N VAL A 137 1.17 -1.16 1.73
CA VAL A 137 1.22 -0.84 3.17
C VAL A 137 1.71 0.59 3.32
N HIS A 138 1.16 1.33 4.28
CA HIS A 138 1.73 2.60 4.69
C HIS A 138 2.07 2.62 6.18
N VAL A 139 3.10 3.39 6.52
CA VAL A 139 3.41 3.81 7.88
C VAL A 139 3.58 5.31 7.86
N ASP A 140 2.76 6.02 8.62
CA ASP A 140 2.73 7.49 8.70
C ASP A 140 2.53 8.17 7.34
N GLY A 141 1.79 7.51 6.44
CA GLY A 141 1.57 7.97 5.06
C GLY A 141 2.70 7.62 4.08
N TYR A 142 3.83 7.05 4.51
CA TYR A 142 4.90 6.58 3.63
C TYR A 142 4.59 5.18 3.11
N ILE A 143 4.43 5.06 1.79
CA ILE A 143 3.84 3.90 1.12
C ILE A 143 4.90 2.95 0.57
N GLY A 144 4.72 1.65 0.80
CA GLY A 144 5.35 0.58 0.04
C GLY A 144 4.28 -0.25 -0.67
N VAL A 145 4.28 -0.26 -2.01
CA VAL A 145 3.42 -1.12 -2.85
C VAL A 145 4.29 -2.17 -3.53
N VAL A 146 3.78 -3.39 -3.63
CA VAL A 146 4.46 -4.49 -4.30
C VAL A 146 3.47 -5.33 -5.10
N ALA A 147 3.91 -5.77 -6.27
CA ALA A 147 3.17 -6.72 -7.09
C ALA A 147 4.05 -7.88 -7.56
N HIS A 148 3.45 -9.05 -7.74
CA HIS A 148 4.13 -10.25 -8.24
C HIS A 148 3.21 -11.07 -9.14
N THR A 149 3.78 -11.70 -10.16
CA THR A 149 3.05 -12.63 -11.05
C THR A 149 3.53 -14.05 -10.79
N HIS A 150 2.61 -14.93 -10.41
CA HIS A 150 2.85 -16.34 -10.11
C HIS A 150 2.01 -17.24 -11.02
N VAL A 151 2.42 -18.50 -11.19
CA VAL A 151 1.60 -19.52 -11.86
C VAL A 151 1.05 -20.47 -10.81
N CYS A 152 -0.28 -20.57 -10.73
CA CYS A 152 -0.98 -21.46 -9.83
C CYS A 152 -0.64 -22.92 -10.15
N THR A 153 -0.06 -23.64 -9.21
CA THR A 153 0.30 -25.05 -9.35
C THR A 153 0.00 -25.81 -8.06
N ALA A 154 -0.52 -27.03 -8.17
CA ALA A 154 -0.67 -27.94 -7.04
C ALA A 154 0.68 -28.52 -6.57
N ASP A 155 1.67 -28.59 -7.47
CA ASP A 155 2.99 -29.16 -7.20
C ASP A 155 4.08 -28.10 -7.31
N ALA A 156 4.84 -27.90 -6.24
CA ALA A 156 6.00 -27.01 -6.23
C ALA A 156 7.14 -27.50 -7.15
N ALA A 157 7.14 -28.80 -7.50
CA ALA A 157 8.05 -29.41 -8.45
C ALA A 157 7.51 -29.45 -9.90
N ALA A 158 6.44 -28.69 -10.18
CA ALA A 158 5.89 -28.58 -11.53
C ALA A 158 6.96 -28.20 -12.56
N PRO A 159 6.85 -28.73 -13.81
CA PRO A 159 7.79 -28.38 -14.86
C PRO A 159 7.77 -26.87 -15.13
N PRO A 160 8.88 -26.31 -15.64
CA PRO A 160 8.93 -24.90 -16.01
C PRO A 160 7.77 -24.49 -16.92
N VAL A 161 7.22 -23.31 -16.66
CA VAL A 161 6.16 -22.72 -17.50
C VAL A 161 6.71 -22.49 -18.90
N THR A 162 5.93 -22.81 -19.94
CA THR A 162 6.33 -22.65 -21.35
C THR A 162 5.27 -21.92 -22.16
N GLY A 163 5.61 -21.58 -23.41
CA GLY A 163 4.73 -20.91 -24.37
C GLY A 163 4.37 -19.48 -23.96
N LYS A 164 3.21 -18.99 -24.43
CA LYS A 164 2.82 -17.57 -24.29
C LYS A 164 2.80 -17.05 -22.85
N LYS A 165 2.51 -17.91 -21.86
CA LYS A 165 2.55 -17.53 -20.44
C LYS A 165 3.96 -17.19 -20.00
N ALA A 166 4.92 -18.07 -20.34
CA ALA A 166 6.33 -17.84 -20.07
C ALA A 166 6.86 -16.60 -20.81
N ASP A 167 6.50 -16.46 -22.09
CA ASP A 167 6.90 -15.31 -22.90
C ASP A 167 6.44 -13.99 -22.27
N ALA A 168 5.16 -13.91 -21.87
CA ALA A 168 4.60 -12.71 -21.25
C ALA A 168 5.23 -12.40 -19.88
N MET A 169 5.43 -13.41 -19.03
CA MET A 169 6.06 -13.25 -17.73
C MET A 169 7.52 -12.81 -17.85
N MET A 170 8.28 -13.41 -18.76
CA MET A 170 9.68 -13.04 -18.98
C MET A 170 9.83 -11.67 -19.62
N ALA A 171 8.89 -11.28 -20.50
CA ALA A 171 8.84 -9.93 -21.05
C ALA A 171 8.61 -8.89 -19.93
N ALA A 172 7.63 -9.13 -19.05
CA ALA A 172 7.36 -8.26 -17.91
C ALA A 172 8.54 -8.18 -16.92
N TRP A 173 9.17 -9.32 -16.61
CA TRP A 173 10.36 -9.36 -15.77
C TRP A 173 11.52 -8.57 -16.39
N THR A 174 11.78 -8.78 -17.68
CA THR A 174 12.85 -8.05 -18.40
C THR A 174 12.58 -6.55 -18.41
N ALA A 175 11.32 -6.15 -18.65
CA ALA A 175 10.92 -4.74 -18.59
C ALA A 175 11.14 -4.14 -17.19
N SER A 176 10.82 -4.87 -16.13
CA SER A 176 11.08 -4.45 -14.74
C SER A 176 12.57 -4.27 -14.46
N GLU A 177 13.40 -5.22 -14.89
CA GLU A 177 14.86 -5.13 -14.77
C GLU A 177 15.44 -3.92 -15.53
N LEU A 178 14.91 -3.63 -16.72
CA LEU A 178 15.30 -2.44 -17.48
C LEU A 178 14.88 -1.16 -16.76
N ALA A 179 13.62 -1.06 -16.33
CA ALA A 179 13.11 0.09 -15.60
C ALA A 179 13.94 0.36 -14.33
N HIS A 180 14.27 -0.68 -13.56
CA HIS A 180 15.10 -0.55 -12.36
C HIS A 180 16.50 0.03 -12.66
N ARG A 181 17.09 -0.28 -13.82
CA ARG A 181 18.40 0.26 -14.25
C ARG A 181 18.30 1.67 -14.84
N MET A 182 17.13 2.05 -15.33
CA MET A 182 16.89 3.32 -16.03
C MET A 182 16.33 4.41 -15.10
N PHE A 183 15.65 4.05 -14.01
CA PHE A 183 15.19 4.99 -12.99
C PHE A 183 16.36 5.49 -12.12
N LYS A 184 17.07 6.48 -12.67
CA LYS A 184 18.17 7.20 -12.03
C LYS A 184 18.08 8.68 -12.33
N GLU A 185 18.76 9.47 -11.51
CA GLU A 185 18.86 10.92 -11.70
C GLU A 185 19.34 11.28 -13.12
N GLY A 186 18.66 12.23 -13.76
CA GLY A 186 18.97 12.72 -15.10
C GLY A 186 18.30 11.97 -16.26
N CYS A 187 17.72 10.79 -16.04
CA CYS A 187 16.94 10.08 -17.06
C CYS A 187 15.49 10.60 -17.16
N LYS A 188 14.87 10.43 -18.34
CA LYS A 188 13.48 10.84 -18.62
C LYS A 188 12.55 9.64 -18.64
N ASN A 189 11.27 9.86 -18.36
CA ASN A 189 10.22 8.83 -18.47
C ASN A 189 9.93 8.36 -19.91
N THR A 190 10.48 9.03 -20.92
CA THR A 190 10.37 8.65 -22.35
C THR A 190 11.51 7.75 -22.81
N GLU A 191 12.55 7.58 -21.99
CA GLU A 191 13.67 6.68 -22.25
C GLU A 191 13.33 5.27 -21.76
#